data_AF-A0A7J5VXA1-F1
#
_entry.id   AF-A0A7J5VXA1-F1
#
_cell.length_a   1.000
_cell.length_b   1.000
_cell.length_c   1.000
_cell.angle_alpha   90.00
_cell.angle_beta   90.00
_cell.angle_gamma   90.00
#
_symmetry.space_group_name_H-M   'P 1'
#
loop_
_entity.id
_entity.type
_entity.pdbx_description
1 polymer ?
#
loop_
_entity_poly.entity_id
_entity_poly.type
_entity_poly.pdbx_seq_one_letter_code
_entity_poly.pdbx_strand_id
1 'polypeptide(L)'
;MSKIHVGQTLDLRLDTGLSNLATAQLLEIHYRKPNQATGKITASHDGTNLRTILAPGFLDQPGRWSFWSYVQFDNNTLAPGDKADVQIFAKGY
;
A
#
# COMPACT_ATOMS: atom_id res chain seq x y z
N MET A 1 12.31 8.35 13.16
CA MET A 1 11.26 7.60 12.44
C MET A 1 10.29 7.03 13.46
N SER A 2 9.00 7.30 13.30
CA SER A 2 7.95 6.76 14.17
C SER A 2 7.83 5.25 13.97
N LYS A 3 7.84 4.47 15.05
CA LYS A 3 7.56 3.03 14.99
C LYS A 3 6.07 2.84 14.64
N ILE A 4 5.77 1.90 13.74
CA ILE A 4 4.38 1.51 13.42
C ILE A 4 4.08 0.22 14.18
N HIS A 5 3.00 0.22 14.95
CA HIS A 5 2.60 -0.92 15.78
C HIS A 5 1.37 -1.63 15.22
N VAL A 6 1.25 -2.92 15.55
CA VAL A 6 0.07 -3.73 15.25
C VAL A 6 -1.20 -3.04 15.73
N GLY A 7 -2.21 -3.01 14.86
CA GLY A 7 -3.52 -2.42 15.15
C GLY A 7 -3.61 -0.89 15.08
N GLN A 8 -2.55 -0.19 14.66
CA GLN A 8 -2.62 1.25 14.40
C GLN A 8 -3.25 1.55 13.04
N THR A 9 -3.89 2.72 12.95
CA THR A 9 -4.26 3.32 11.67
C THR A 9 -3.00 3.85 10.98
N LEU A 10 -2.86 3.59 9.68
CA LEU A 10 -1.73 4.08 8.87
C LEU A 10 -2.25 4.79 7.61
N ASP A 11 -1.85 6.06 7.42
CA ASP A 11 -2.00 6.75 6.13
C ASP A 11 -0.86 6.30 5.21
N LEU A 12 -1.16 5.35 4.32
CA LEU A 12 -0.21 4.78 3.38
C LEU A 12 -0.24 5.59 2.09
N ARG A 13 0.91 6.10 1.69
CA ARG A 13 1.13 6.79 0.41
C ARG A 13 2.23 6.10 -0.36
N LEU A 14 1.95 5.75 -1.60
CA LEU A 14 2.89 5.12 -2.51
C LEU A 14 2.96 5.92 -3.80
N ASP A 15 4.18 6.19 -4.26
CA ASP A 15 4.40 6.73 -5.58
C ASP A 15 4.04 5.67 -6.63
N THR A 16 3.49 6.11 -7.75
CA THR A 16 3.21 5.23 -8.89
C THR A 16 4.34 5.27 -9.92
N GLY A 17 5.28 6.21 -9.81
CA GLY A 17 6.28 6.51 -10.82
C GLY A 17 5.69 7.13 -12.09
N LEU A 18 4.39 7.40 -12.11
CA LEU A 18 3.66 7.92 -13.26
C LEU A 18 3.53 9.43 -13.18
N SER A 19 3.63 10.08 -14.34
CA SER A 19 3.41 11.53 -14.44
C SER A 19 1.92 11.91 -14.44
N ASN A 20 1.02 10.94 -14.68
CA ASN A 20 -0.43 11.16 -14.73
C ASN A 20 -1.20 9.86 -14.45
N LEU A 21 -2.36 9.97 -13.80
CA LEU A 21 -3.30 8.89 -13.50
C LEU A 21 -4.70 9.10 -14.14
N ALA A 22 -4.88 10.10 -15.01
CA ALA A 22 -6.19 10.50 -15.53
C ALA A 22 -6.96 9.39 -16.28
N THR A 23 -6.26 8.43 -16.90
CA THR A 23 -6.87 7.30 -17.62
C THR A 23 -6.80 5.99 -16.84
N ALA A 24 -6.41 6.03 -15.56
CA ALA A 24 -6.37 4.84 -14.72
C ALA A 24 -7.80 4.39 -14.39
N GLN A 25 -8.08 3.11 -14.65
CA GLN A 25 -9.37 2.49 -14.35
C GLN A 25 -9.36 1.78 -13.00
N LEU A 26 -8.20 1.26 -12.59
CA LEU A 26 -8.04 0.54 -11.34
C LEU A 26 -6.82 1.07 -10.60
N LEU A 27 -7.06 1.47 -9.36
CA LEU A 27 -6.05 1.95 -8.42
C LEU A 27 -6.06 1.03 -7.20
N GLU A 28 -5.08 0.16 -7.11
CA GLU A 28 -4.94 -0.78 -6.00
C GLU A 28 -3.57 -0.66 -5.37
N ILE A 29 -3.50 -0.93 -4.07
CA ILE A 29 -2.26 -1.21 -3.38
C ILE A 29 -2.27 -2.69 -3.06
N HIS A 30 -1.28 -3.40 -3.59
CA HIS A 30 -1.07 -4.79 -3.28
C HIS A 30 -0.13 -4.88 -2.09
N TYR A 31 -0.31 -5.90 -1.27
CA TYR A 31 0.50 -6.08 -0.08
C TYR A 31 0.85 -7.54 0.14
N ARG A 32 1.94 -7.74 0.88
CA ARG A 32 2.39 -9.04 1.38
C ARG A 32 2.64 -8.95 2.88
N LYS A 33 1.96 -9.82 3.61
CA LYS A 33 2.09 -10.01 5.05
C LYS A 33 3.41 -10.73 5.40
N PRO A 34 3.84 -10.70 6.67
CA PRO A 34 5.01 -11.44 7.15
C PRO A 34 4.92 -12.95 6.89
N ASN A 35 3.71 -13.51 7.01
CA ASN A 35 3.42 -14.92 6.72
C ASN A 35 3.34 -15.25 5.21
N GLN A 36 3.82 -14.36 4.33
CA GLN A 36 3.76 -14.45 2.87
C GLN A 36 2.36 -14.38 2.24
N ALA A 37 1.28 -14.25 3.03
CA ALA A 37 -0.04 -14.03 2.47
C ALA A 37 -0.10 -12.70 1.72
N THR A 38 -0.66 -12.71 0.52
CA THR A 38 -0.83 -11.51 -0.30
C THR A 38 -2.28 -11.05 -0.28
N GLY A 39 -2.49 -9.76 -0.53
CA GLY A 39 -3.81 -9.21 -0.75
C GLY A 39 -3.75 -7.89 -1.49
N LYS A 40 -4.91 -7.29 -1.69
CA LYS A 40 -5.07 -6.02 -2.37
C LYS A 40 -6.11 -5.16 -1.68
N ILE A 41 -5.90 -3.85 -1.72
CA ILE A 41 -6.82 -2.84 -1.21
C ILE A 41 -7.02 -1.78 -2.28
N THR A 42 -8.26 -1.33 -2.43
CA THR A 42 -8.56 -0.18 -3.28
C THR A 42 -7.92 1.07 -2.68
N ALA A 43 -7.29 1.88 -3.52
CA ALA A 43 -6.70 3.15 -3.13
C ALA A 43 -7.35 4.30 -3.91
N SER A 44 -7.33 5.49 -3.32
CA SER A 44 -7.61 6.73 -4.05
C SER A 44 -6.31 7.30 -4.57
N HIS A 45 -6.36 8.18 -5.57
CA HIS A 45 -5.18 8.95 -5.98
C HIS A 45 -5.15 10.33 -5.32
N ASP A 46 -3.94 10.80 -5.01
CA ASP A 46 -3.65 12.16 -4.56
C ASP A 46 -2.53 12.72 -5.48
N GLY A 47 -2.94 13.41 -6.54
CA GLY A 47 -2.07 13.70 -7.68
C GLY A 47 -1.64 12.42 -8.41
N THR A 48 -0.34 12.14 -8.41
CA THR A 48 0.27 10.93 -9.00
C THR A 48 0.50 9.81 -7.98
N ASN A 49 0.21 10.04 -6.70
CA ASN A 49 0.41 9.04 -5.65
C ASN A 49 -0.87 8.23 -5.41
N LEU A 50 -0.73 6.97 -5.02
CA LEU A 50 -1.82 6.22 -4.40
C LEU A 50 -1.84 6.47 -2.90
N ARG A 51 -3.04 6.68 -2.36
CA ARG A 51 -3.27 6.93 -0.95
C ARG A 51 -4.40 6.06 -0.42
N THR A 52 -4.19 5.46 0.75
CA THR A 52 -5.23 4.74 1.48
C THR A 52 -5.00 4.81 2.98
N ILE A 53 -6.07 4.72 3.76
CA ILE A 53 -6.01 4.70 5.22
C ILE A 53 -6.29 3.28 5.68
N LEU A 54 -5.28 2.61 6.21
CA LEU A 54 -5.42 1.27 6.75
C LEU A 54 -6.18 1.34 8.08
N ALA A 55 -7.30 0.63 8.17
CA ALA A 55 -8.10 0.58 9.37
C ALA A 55 -7.34 -0.06 10.55
N PRO A 56 -7.70 0.28 11.81
CA PRO A 56 -7.22 -0.44 12.97
C PRO A 56 -7.43 -1.94 12.82
N GLY A 57 -6.37 -2.72 13.00
CA GLY A 57 -6.41 -4.17 12.89
C GLY A 57 -6.08 -4.73 11.50
N PHE A 58 -5.94 -3.89 10.47
CA PHE A 58 -5.44 -4.35 9.16
C PHE A 58 -4.02 -4.91 9.26
N LEU A 59 -3.15 -4.20 9.97
CA LEU A 59 -1.81 -4.63 10.34
C LEU A 59 -1.93 -5.57 11.55
N ASP A 60 -2.32 -6.81 11.29
CA ASP A 60 -2.65 -7.83 12.28
C ASP A 60 -1.44 -8.63 12.79
N GLN A 61 -0.31 -8.54 12.10
CA GLN A 61 0.89 -9.32 12.39
C GLN A 61 2.12 -8.42 12.51
N PRO A 62 2.96 -8.61 13.55
CA PRO A 62 4.27 -7.97 13.59
C PRO A 62 5.20 -8.61 12.55
N GLY A 63 6.16 -7.84 12.05
CA GLY A 63 7.11 -8.28 11.04
C GLY A 63 7.19 -7.33 9.85
N ARG A 64 7.93 -7.76 8.82
CA ARG A 64 8.07 -6.99 7.58
C ARG A 64 6.85 -7.19 6.70
N TRP A 65 6.17 -6.09 6.41
CA TRP A 65 5.13 -6.00 5.40
C TRP A 65 5.71 -5.35 4.15
N SER A 66 5.30 -5.82 2.98
CA SER A 66 5.62 -5.19 1.69
C SER A 66 4.33 -4.62 1.10
N PHE A 67 4.37 -3.39 0.60
CA PHE A 67 3.29 -2.75 -0.13
C PHE A 67 3.81 -2.28 -1.48
N TRP A 68 3.01 -2.41 -2.54
CA TRP A 68 3.36 -1.85 -3.85
C TRP A 68 2.12 -1.36 -4.57
N SER A 69 2.28 -0.31 -5.36
CA SER A 69 1.20 0.25 -6.16
C SER A 69 0.92 -0.62 -7.39
N TYR A 70 -0.37 -0.75 -7.71
CA TYR A 70 -0.88 -1.45 -8.88
C TYR A 70 -1.87 -0.53 -9.57
N VAL A 71 -1.50 -0.06 -10.77
CA VAL A 71 -2.32 0.82 -11.60
C VAL A 71 -2.60 0.11 -12.91
N GLN A 72 -3.88 0.00 -13.26
CA GLN A 72 -4.34 -0.52 -14.54
C GLN A 72 -5.02 0.60 -15.34
N PHE A 73 -4.56 0.76 -16.57
CA PHE A 73 -5.13 1.70 -17.54
C PHE A 73 -6.18 1.02 -18.44
N ASP A 74 -6.96 1.85 -19.13
CA ASP A 74 -8.00 1.45 -20.10
C ASP A 74 -7.52 0.47 -21.18
N ASN A 75 -6.27 0.57 -21.58
CA ASN A 75 -5.62 -0.30 -22.56
C ASN A 75 -5.03 -1.59 -21.95
N ASN A 76 -5.39 -1.94 -20.71
CA ASN A 76 -4.82 -3.03 -19.91
C ASN A 76 -3.31 -2.91 -19.65
N THR A 77 -2.71 -1.73 -19.85
CA THR A 77 -1.32 -1.51 -19.45
C THR A 77 -1.23 -1.47 -17.94
N LEU A 78 -0.24 -2.19 -17.42
CA LEU A 78 0.10 -2.20 -16.00
C LEU A 78 1.33 -1.34 -15.78
N ALA A 79 1.21 -0.38 -14.87
CA ALA A 79 2.35 0.36 -14.38
C ALA A 79 2.76 -0.20 -13.01
N PRO A 80 3.93 -0.86 -12.92
CA PRO A 80 4.51 -1.18 -11.62
C PRO A 80 4.98 0.12 -10.99
N GLY A 81 4.39 0.52 -9.88
CA GLY A 81 4.89 1.66 -9.13
C GLY A 81 5.77 1.24 -7.96
N ASP A 82 5.94 2.14 -7.00
CA ASP A 82 6.92 1.97 -5.94
C ASP A 82 6.55 0.87 -4.96
N LYS A 83 7.59 0.22 -4.43
CA LYS A 83 7.47 -0.77 -3.36
C LYS A 83 7.99 -0.21 -2.04
N ALA A 84 7.16 -0.22 -1.01
CA ALA A 84 7.54 0.11 0.35
C ALA A 84 7.59 -1.14 1.23
N ASP A 85 8.73 -1.37 1.88
CA ASP A 85 8.88 -2.39 2.92
C ASP A 85 8.81 -1.73 4.31
N VAL A 86 7.80 -2.09 5.10
CA VAL A 86 7.49 -1.48 6.39
C VAL A 86 7.65 -2.51 7.51
N GLN A 87 8.44 -2.18 8.53
CA GLN A 87 8.56 -3.02 9.73
C GLN A 87 7.46 -2.67 10.73
N ILE A 88 6.59 -3.63 11.03
CA ILE A 88 5.51 -3.51 12.03
C ILE A 88 5.94 -4.16 13.34
N PHE A 89 5.78 -3.44 14.46
CA PHE A 89 6.17 -3.89 15.80
C PHE A 89 4.97 -4.36 16.61
N ALA A 90 5.18 -5.36 17.49
CA ALA A 90 4.16 -5.77 18.45
C ALA A 90 3.89 -4.64 19.46
N LYS A 91 2.64 -4.50 19.93
CA LYS A 91 2.31 -3.58 21.04
C LYS A 91 3.12 -3.97 22.27
N GLY A 92 3.92 -3.06 22.81
CA GLY A 92 4.72 -3.26 24.03
C GLY A 92 6.25 -3.23 23.86
N TYR A 93 6.77 -2.94 22.66
CA TYR A 93 8.20 -2.78 22.34
C TYR A 93 8.52 -1.45 21.64
#